data_AF-A0A848FSF5-F1
#
_entry.id   AF-A0A848FSF5-F1
#
_cell.length_a   1.000
_cell.length_b   1.000
_cell.length_c   1.000
_cell.angle_alpha   90.00
_cell.angle_beta   90.00
_cell.angle_gamma   90.00
#
_symmetry.space_group_name_H-M   'P 1'
#
loop_
_entity.id
_entity.type
_entity.pdbx_description
1 polymer ?
#
loop_
_entity_poly.entity_id
_entity_poly.type
_entity_poly.pdbx_seq_one_letter_code
_entity_poly.pdbx_strand_id
1 'polypeptide(L)'
;MAIITVLLMILTLLFFKYSTNEVATSGNSKTIITLNGPWKFKTGDDRQWAQPNFNDLEWETVDLTAPPGAHDGDVGLSGYVPGWTARGYSTYSGYAWYRMTVSVESVADLHLALAGPPAVDDAYQLFIDGALAGSAGDFSGAVPVTYSIQPRMFLLPDSVKKDKQVTIAFRVWMSAATLTQGADLGGIHIAPDLGDKNSIERRYQFQWNQSIKGYIVEIVEPVIFLLLAISIVVLFRNMQPRRSPKWFVVALVLLALVRANQAIYFWWQIESTHQYDIVTTVLLRPLILGAWLRAWYAWFDLQIKWMPRVIDRLTIVYIGAQLLGLPWMPDTIDHVLFQNIADATRFAFVALLLLIVWKGMRKKKEWLTLLAILLVSIGLFSQEFALLHLIPGIYFPYGVGVSRTQYVYAGFVLVMYVVLIQKNRESQPVAVAA
;
A
#
# COMPACT_ATOMS: atom_id res chain seq x y z
N MET A 1 -6.78 32.74 -0.84
CA MET A 1 -7.99 31.92 -0.56
C MET A 1 -8.66 31.44 -1.84
N ALA A 2 -9.17 32.32 -2.73
CA ALA A 2 -9.86 31.89 -3.95
C ALA A 2 -9.08 30.86 -4.82
N ILE A 3 -7.78 31.09 -5.06
CA ILE A 3 -6.93 30.14 -5.81
C ILE A 3 -6.83 28.77 -5.11
N ILE A 4 -6.65 28.77 -3.78
CA ILE A 4 -6.58 27.54 -2.97
C ILE A 4 -7.91 26.79 -3.01
N THR A 5 -9.04 27.52 -2.93
CA THR A 5 -10.38 26.95 -3.04
C THR A 5 -10.61 26.29 -4.40
N VAL A 6 -10.23 26.97 -5.49
CA VAL A 6 -10.36 26.44 -6.85
C VAL A 6 -9.49 25.19 -7.03
N LEU A 7 -8.25 25.23 -6.54
CA LEU A 7 -7.32 24.11 -6.67
C LEU A 7 -7.77 22.90 -5.84
N LEU A 8 -8.26 23.11 -4.62
CA LEU A 8 -8.85 22.07 -3.77
C LEU A 8 -10.08 21.46 -4.44
N MET A 9 -10.94 22.27 -5.06
CA MET A 9 -12.13 21.80 -5.79
C MET A 9 -11.75 21.00 -7.05
N ILE A 10 -10.80 21.49 -7.85
CA ILE A 10 -10.34 20.81 -9.08
C ILE A 10 -9.70 19.46 -8.72
N LEU A 11 -8.81 19.42 -7.73
CA LEU A 11 -8.16 18.17 -7.32
C LEU A 11 -9.17 17.15 -6.76
N THR A 12 -10.17 17.61 -6.00
CA THR A 12 -11.24 16.72 -5.52
C THR A 12 -12.12 16.22 -6.67
N LEU A 13 -12.39 17.04 -7.70
CA LEU A 13 -13.14 16.60 -8.89
C LEU A 13 -12.33 15.64 -9.77
N LEU A 14 -11.02 15.86 -9.90
CA LEU A 14 -10.12 14.95 -10.61
C LEU A 14 -10.05 13.59 -9.93
N PHE A 15 -10.09 13.53 -8.60
CA PHE A 15 -10.21 12.29 -7.83
C PHE A 15 -11.43 11.46 -8.26
N PHE A 16 -12.61 12.09 -8.42
CA PHE A 16 -13.81 11.39 -8.88
C PHE A 16 -13.79 11.00 -10.36
N LYS A 17 -13.11 11.79 -11.20
CA LYS A 17 -13.02 11.54 -12.66
C LYS A 17 -11.99 10.48 -13.03
N TYR A 18 -10.90 10.33 -12.28
CA TYR A 18 -9.84 9.37 -12.62
C TYR A 18 -10.30 7.91 -12.48
N SER A 19 -11.37 7.67 -11.71
CA SER A 19 -12.02 6.36 -11.60
C SER A 19 -12.67 5.90 -12.92
N THR A 20 -12.99 6.78 -13.87
CA THR A 20 -13.93 6.44 -14.97
C THR A 20 -13.30 6.11 -16.33
N ASN A 21 -12.04 5.65 -16.42
CA ASN A 21 -11.44 5.34 -17.73
C ASN A 21 -11.40 3.85 -18.05
N GLU A 22 -11.97 3.52 -19.21
CA GLU A 22 -12.23 2.19 -19.75
C GLU A 22 -11.05 1.22 -19.70
N VAL A 23 -11.40 -0.03 -19.41
CA VAL A 23 -10.54 -1.21 -19.53
C VAL A 23 -10.25 -1.42 -21.02
N ALA A 24 -9.06 -1.06 -21.47
CA ALA A 24 -8.56 -1.53 -22.75
C ALA A 24 -8.40 -3.05 -22.66
N THR A 25 -9.31 -3.77 -23.30
CA THR A 25 -9.19 -5.21 -23.50
C THR A 25 -7.94 -5.46 -24.34
N SER A 26 -6.90 -6.03 -23.72
CA SER A 26 -5.73 -6.50 -24.44
C SER A 26 -6.16 -7.66 -25.32
N GLY A 27 -6.41 -7.36 -26.60
CA GLY A 27 -6.65 -8.34 -27.63
C GLY A 27 -5.52 -9.37 -27.64
N ASN A 28 -5.91 -10.63 -27.84
CA ASN A 28 -5.06 -11.81 -27.92
C ASN A 28 -3.97 -11.59 -29.00
N SER A 29 -2.83 -11.03 -28.62
CA SER A 29 -1.68 -10.93 -29.52
C SER A 29 -1.10 -12.32 -29.63
N LYS A 30 -1.07 -12.88 -30.85
CA LYS A 30 -0.48 -14.20 -31.18
C LYS A 30 1.02 -14.32 -30.84
N THR A 31 1.60 -13.34 -30.15
CA THR A 31 3.02 -13.18 -29.88
C THR A 31 3.36 -13.15 -28.39
N ILE A 32 2.38 -13.33 -27.50
CA ILE A 32 2.58 -13.50 -26.05
C ILE A 32 2.16 -14.91 -25.65
N ILE A 33 3.01 -15.56 -24.87
CA ILE A 33 2.79 -16.84 -24.21
C ILE A 33 2.75 -16.57 -22.71
N THR A 34 1.57 -16.68 -22.10
CA THR A 34 1.44 -16.64 -20.65
C THR A 34 1.92 -17.95 -20.06
N LEU A 35 2.91 -17.87 -19.16
CA LEU A 35 3.57 -19.04 -18.57
C LEU A 35 2.78 -19.52 -17.35
N ASN A 36 1.55 -20.01 -17.58
CA ASN A 36 0.69 -20.49 -16.49
C ASN A 36 1.20 -21.78 -15.86
N GLY A 37 1.66 -22.74 -16.67
CA GLY A 37 2.08 -24.04 -16.16
C GLY A 37 2.27 -25.06 -17.28
N PRO A 38 2.73 -26.28 -16.93
CA PRO A 38 3.10 -26.69 -15.57
C PRO A 38 4.46 -26.13 -15.13
N TRP A 39 4.51 -25.45 -13.98
CA TRP A 39 5.77 -25.08 -13.30
C TRP A 39 6.23 -26.23 -12.40
N LYS A 40 7.53 -26.51 -12.38
CA LYS A 40 8.15 -27.35 -11.36
C LYS A 40 8.47 -26.50 -10.14
N PHE A 41 8.00 -26.91 -8.97
CA PHE A 41 8.15 -26.19 -7.71
C PHE A 41 8.92 -27.02 -6.67
N LYS A 42 9.84 -26.36 -5.95
CA LYS A 42 10.56 -26.97 -4.83
C LYS A 42 10.97 -25.92 -3.79
N THR A 43 10.77 -26.25 -2.52
CA THR A 43 11.28 -25.47 -1.39
C THR A 43 12.78 -25.73 -1.14
N GLY A 44 13.47 -24.75 -0.59
CA GLY A 44 14.89 -24.78 -0.33
C GLY A 44 15.68 -23.91 -1.31
N ASP A 45 17.01 -24.01 -1.24
CA ASP A 45 17.88 -23.13 -2.00
C ASP A 45 19.14 -23.83 -2.52
N ASP A 46 19.17 -24.13 -3.80
CA ASP A 46 20.37 -24.63 -4.48
C ASP A 46 20.46 -24.00 -5.88
N ARG A 47 21.58 -23.34 -6.15
CA ARG A 47 21.82 -22.67 -7.44
C ARG A 47 21.95 -23.65 -8.61
N GLN A 48 22.27 -24.92 -8.35
CA GLN A 48 22.27 -25.95 -9.39
C GLN A 48 20.88 -26.15 -10.00
N TRP A 49 19.83 -25.81 -9.26
CA TRP A 49 18.45 -25.84 -9.75
C TRP A 49 18.14 -24.72 -10.76
N ALA A 50 19.10 -23.90 -11.17
CA ALA A 50 18.94 -23.01 -12.33
C ALA A 50 19.32 -23.71 -13.65
N GLN A 51 20.14 -24.76 -13.61
CA GLN A 51 20.76 -25.33 -14.81
C GLN A 51 19.71 -25.95 -15.77
N PRO A 52 19.90 -25.84 -17.09
CA PRO A 52 18.93 -26.32 -18.08
C PRO A 52 18.81 -27.85 -18.11
N ASN A 53 19.88 -28.56 -17.78
CA ASN A 53 19.93 -30.03 -17.74
C ASN A 53 19.64 -30.63 -16.35
N PHE A 54 19.23 -29.82 -15.38
CA PHE A 54 18.87 -30.32 -14.06
C PHE A 54 17.60 -31.17 -14.11
N ASN A 55 17.60 -32.33 -13.43
CA ASN A 55 16.45 -33.22 -13.36
C ASN A 55 15.46 -32.77 -12.27
N ASP A 56 14.34 -32.20 -12.69
CA ASP A 56 13.24 -31.73 -11.83
C ASP A 56 11.99 -32.63 -11.88
N LEU A 57 12.13 -33.89 -12.31
CA LEU A 57 11.00 -34.82 -12.41
C LEU A 57 10.29 -35.07 -11.07
N GLU A 58 11.04 -35.10 -9.97
CA GLU A 58 10.50 -35.31 -8.62
C GLU A 58 9.90 -34.04 -7.99
N TRP A 59 9.98 -32.89 -8.68
CA TRP A 59 9.45 -31.64 -8.15
C TRP A 59 7.93 -31.60 -8.26
N GLU A 60 7.31 -30.91 -7.31
CA GLU A 60 5.88 -30.63 -7.34
C GLU A 60 5.53 -29.88 -8.63
N THR A 61 4.34 -30.12 -9.16
CA THR A 61 3.85 -29.39 -10.33
C THR A 61 2.80 -28.36 -9.92
N VAL A 62 3.03 -27.10 -10.25
CA VAL A 62 2.20 -25.95 -9.92
C VAL A 62 1.62 -25.35 -11.20
N ASP A 63 0.32 -25.05 -11.16
CA ASP A 63 -0.37 -24.25 -12.18
C ASP A 63 -0.74 -22.88 -11.60
N LEU A 64 -0.37 -21.84 -12.35
CA LEU A 64 -0.62 -20.42 -12.08
C LEU A 64 -1.80 -19.89 -12.92
N THR A 65 -2.59 -20.77 -13.55
CA THR A 65 -3.85 -20.38 -14.20
C THR A 65 -4.85 -19.85 -13.18
N ALA A 66 -5.11 -18.55 -13.26
CA ALA A 66 -6.04 -17.89 -12.35
C ALA A 66 -7.50 -18.14 -12.73
N PRO A 67 -8.40 -18.29 -11.72
CA PRO A 67 -9.84 -18.29 -11.97
C PRO A 67 -10.29 -17.01 -12.69
N PRO A 68 -11.34 -17.07 -13.54
CA PRO A 68 -11.88 -15.88 -14.19
C PRO A 68 -12.26 -14.79 -13.18
N GLY A 69 -11.80 -13.57 -13.43
CA GLY A 69 -12.05 -12.41 -12.56
C GLY A 69 -11.14 -12.30 -11.34
N ALA A 70 -10.22 -13.25 -11.11
CA ALA A 70 -9.23 -13.13 -10.03
C ALA A 70 -8.25 -11.99 -10.29
N HIS A 71 -8.03 -11.16 -9.28
CA HIS A 71 -7.10 -10.03 -9.29
C HIS A 71 -6.42 -9.89 -7.92
N ASP A 72 -5.32 -9.15 -7.87
CA ASP A 72 -4.66 -8.84 -6.60
C ASP A 72 -5.54 -7.99 -5.68
N GLY A 73 -5.23 -8.04 -4.38
CA GLY A 73 -5.95 -7.28 -3.36
C GLY A 73 -5.61 -5.79 -3.33
N ASP A 74 -4.73 -5.31 -4.21
CA ASP A 74 -4.15 -3.97 -4.14
C ASP A 74 -4.59 -3.07 -5.29
N VAL A 75 -3.99 -3.20 -6.49
CA VAL A 75 -4.23 -2.24 -7.59
C VAL A 75 -5.20 -2.74 -8.65
N GLY A 76 -5.57 -4.02 -8.64
CA GLY A 76 -6.49 -4.66 -9.59
C GLY A 76 -5.81 -5.40 -10.75
N LEU A 77 -4.55 -5.81 -10.58
CA LEU A 77 -3.86 -6.68 -11.53
C LEU A 77 -4.53 -8.05 -11.60
N SER A 78 -5.08 -8.37 -12.77
CA SER A 78 -5.72 -9.66 -13.06
C SER A 78 -4.72 -10.82 -13.10
N GLY A 79 -5.20 -12.03 -12.86
CA GLY A 79 -4.42 -13.26 -13.00
C GLY A 79 -3.81 -13.73 -11.68
N TYR A 80 -4.38 -13.30 -10.55
CA TYR A 80 -3.90 -13.63 -9.23
C TYR A 80 -4.27 -15.07 -8.85
N VAL A 81 -3.30 -15.83 -8.35
CA VAL A 81 -3.48 -17.15 -7.75
C VAL A 81 -2.92 -17.18 -6.33
N PRO A 82 -3.40 -18.13 -5.51
CA PRO A 82 -2.81 -18.32 -4.21
C PRO A 82 -1.34 -18.76 -4.26
N GLY A 83 -0.56 -18.23 -3.33
CA GLY A 83 0.83 -18.54 -3.03
C GLY A 83 1.02 -19.88 -2.30
N TRP A 84 2.27 -20.20 -1.96
CA TRP A 84 2.61 -21.52 -1.43
C TRP A 84 2.04 -21.80 -0.04
N THR A 85 1.74 -20.79 0.77
CA THR A 85 1.16 -21.01 2.10
C THR A 85 -0.25 -21.61 2.02
N ALA A 86 -0.99 -21.25 0.96
CA ALA A 86 -2.30 -21.81 0.64
C ALA A 86 -2.21 -23.16 -0.11
N ARG A 87 -1.01 -23.62 -0.47
CA ARG A 87 -0.74 -24.85 -1.24
C ARG A 87 -0.03 -25.93 -0.43
N GLY A 88 -0.15 -25.89 0.90
CA GLY A 88 0.40 -26.91 1.80
C GLY A 88 1.69 -26.51 2.53
N TYR A 89 2.22 -25.31 2.29
CA TYR A 89 3.43 -24.80 2.93
C TYR A 89 3.12 -23.63 3.88
N SER A 90 2.12 -23.78 4.74
CA SER A 90 1.53 -22.69 5.54
C SER A 90 2.49 -21.97 6.51
N THR A 91 3.54 -22.64 6.96
CA THR A 91 4.55 -22.08 7.87
C THR A 91 5.91 -21.85 7.18
N TYR A 92 5.99 -22.09 5.86
CA TYR A 92 7.24 -22.03 5.15
C TYR A 92 7.62 -20.60 4.74
N SER A 93 8.81 -20.18 5.15
CA SER A 93 9.48 -18.98 4.67
C SER A 93 10.91 -19.31 4.24
N GLY A 94 11.57 -18.38 3.55
CA GLY A 94 12.87 -18.57 2.93
C GLY A 94 12.75 -18.75 1.42
N TYR A 95 13.64 -19.57 0.86
CA TYR A 95 13.78 -19.72 -0.59
C TYR A 95 12.88 -20.80 -1.16
N ALA A 96 12.35 -20.58 -2.35
CA ALA A 96 11.75 -21.63 -3.17
C ALA A 96 12.06 -21.37 -4.64
N TRP A 97 11.93 -22.42 -5.45
CA TRP A 97 12.27 -22.39 -6.86
C TRP A 97 11.09 -22.80 -7.72
N TYR A 98 10.90 -22.06 -8.81
CA TYR A 98 9.97 -22.37 -9.89
C TYR A 98 10.79 -22.58 -11.16
N ARG A 99 10.61 -23.70 -11.86
CA ARG A 99 11.30 -24.02 -13.12
C ARG A 99 10.30 -24.38 -14.22
N MET A 100 10.58 -23.98 -15.45
CA MET A 100 9.82 -24.35 -16.63
C MET A 100 10.72 -24.38 -17.86
N THR A 101 10.56 -25.39 -18.71
CA THR A 101 11.17 -25.42 -20.04
C THR A 101 10.09 -25.08 -21.07
N VAL A 102 10.34 -24.04 -21.86
CA VAL A 102 9.36 -23.50 -22.80
C VAL A 102 9.90 -23.64 -24.23
N SER A 103 9.09 -24.18 -25.13
CA SER A 103 9.39 -24.12 -26.57
C SER A 103 9.14 -22.71 -27.09
N VAL A 104 10.13 -22.15 -27.75
CA VAL A 104 10.07 -20.80 -28.36
C VAL A 104 10.04 -20.87 -29.89
N GLU A 105 9.80 -22.04 -30.47
CA GLU A 105 9.80 -22.25 -31.92
C GLU A 105 8.87 -21.29 -32.69
N SER A 106 7.71 -20.98 -32.13
CA SER A 106 6.72 -20.08 -32.75
C SER A 106 7.15 -18.61 -32.76
N VAL A 107 8.18 -18.24 -31.99
CA VAL A 107 8.65 -16.87 -31.78
C VAL A 107 10.17 -16.72 -31.93
N ALA A 108 10.88 -17.77 -32.36
CA ALA A 108 12.34 -17.84 -32.34
C ALA A 108 13.06 -16.78 -33.20
N ASP A 109 12.43 -16.31 -34.27
CA ASP A 109 13.00 -15.28 -35.15
C ASP A 109 12.81 -13.85 -34.62
N LEU A 110 12.09 -13.69 -33.50
CA LEU A 110 11.77 -12.40 -32.90
C LEU A 110 12.77 -12.04 -31.79
N HIS A 111 12.91 -10.76 -31.50
CA HIS A 111 13.62 -10.32 -30.29
C HIS A 111 12.74 -10.64 -29.09
N LEU A 112 13.18 -11.57 -28.24
CA LEU A 112 12.37 -12.05 -27.12
C LEU A 112 12.60 -11.23 -25.86
N ALA A 113 11.53 -11.07 -25.09
CA ALA A 113 11.55 -10.50 -23.76
C ALA A 113 10.58 -11.26 -22.85
N LEU A 114 10.78 -11.10 -21.55
CA LEU A 114 9.92 -11.67 -20.52
C LEU A 114 9.44 -10.55 -19.61
N ALA A 115 8.12 -10.42 -19.46
CA ALA A 115 7.54 -9.69 -18.35
C ALA A 115 7.61 -10.63 -17.14
N GLY A 116 8.39 -10.24 -16.13
CA GLY A 116 8.50 -10.98 -14.88
C GLY A 116 7.14 -11.12 -14.20
N PRO A 117 6.99 -12.07 -13.25
CA PRO A 117 5.76 -12.17 -12.48
C PRO A 117 5.53 -10.82 -11.79
N PRO A 118 4.41 -10.12 -12.09
CA PRO A 118 4.18 -8.77 -11.59
C PRO A 118 3.71 -8.76 -10.13
N ALA A 119 3.44 -9.93 -9.55
CA ALA A 119 3.09 -10.11 -8.15
C ALA A 119 3.85 -11.31 -7.55
N VAL A 120 4.84 -10.97 -6.72
CA VAL A 120 5.64 -11.88 -5.88
C VAL A 120 5.84 -11.15 -4.56
N ASP A 121 5.50 -11.76 -3.43
CA ASP A 121 5.35 -11.02 -2.16
C ASP A 121 6.59 -10.28 -1.68
N ASP A 122 7.79 -10.79 -1.97
CA ASP A 122 9.04 -10.26 -1.40
C ASP A 122 10.10 -10.02 -2.47
N ALA A 123 10.81 -11.06 -2.90
CA ALA A 123 11.89 -10.91 -3.88
C ALA A 123 12.05 -12.15 -4.75
N TYR A 124 12.59 -11.95 -5.96
CA TYR A 124 13.01 -13.06 -6.81
C TYR A 124 14.24 -12.73 -7.64
N GLN A 125 14.97 -13.78 -8.05
CA GLN A 125 15.94 -13.75 -9.12
C GLN A 125 15.45 -14.57 -10.30
N LEU A 126 15.70 -14.09 -11.52
CA LEU A 126 15.39 -14.77 -12.77
C LEU A 126 16.67 -15.37 -13.35
N PHE A 127 16.60 -16.64 -13.72
CA PHE A 127 17.64 -17.34 -14.46
C PHE A 127 17.10 -17.82 -15.80
N ILE A 128 17.90 -17.63 -16.86
CA ILE A 128 17.64 -18.09 -18.22
C ILE A 128 18.79 -19.04 -18.59
N ASP A 129 18.46 -20.29 -18.88
CA ASP A 129 19.41 -21.37 -19.21
C ASP A 129 20.56 -21.47 -18.18
N GLY A 130 20.24 -21.30 -16.90
CA GLY A 130 21.19 -21.34 -15.79
C GLY A 130 21.95 -20.04 -15.51
N ALA A 131 21.90 -19.05 -16.40
CA ALA A 131 22.54 -17.75 -16.20
C ALA A 131 21.59 -16.74 -15.52
N LEU A 132 22.09 -15.97 -14.56
CA LEU A 132 21.31 -14.91 -13.91
C LEU A 132 20.99 -13.80 -14.93
N ALA A 133 19.71 -13.56 -15.17
CA ALA A 133 19.22 -12.54 -16.11
C ALA A 133 18.75 -11.25 -15.41
N GLY A 134 18.38 -11.33 -14.14
CA GLY A 134 17.99 -10.16 -13.34
C GLY A 134 17.30 -10.52 -12.03
N SER A 135 16.82 -9.51 -11.30
CA SER A 135 16.13 -9.69 -10.03
C SER A 135 15.09 -8.61 -9.76
N ALA A 136 14.15 -8.94 -8.87
CA ALA A 136 13.36 -7.98 -8.11
C ALA A 136 13.74 -8.13 -6.64
N GLY A 137 14.35 -7.09 -6.05
CA GLY A 137 15.01 -7.17 -4.74
C GLY A 137 16.53 -7.20 -4.86
N ASP A 138 17.21 -6.97 -3.74
CA ASP A 138 18.67 -7.01 -3.63
C ASP A 138 19.13 -8.30 -2.94
N PHE A 139 19.90 -9.10 -3.67
CA PHE A 139 20.43 -10.40 -3.24
C PHE A 139 21.93 -10.36 -2.96
N SER A 140 22.52 -9.17 -2.74
CA SER A 140 23.94 -8.99 -2.46
C SER A 140 24.36 -9.46 -1.06
N GLY A 141 23.42 -9.44 -0.10
CA GLY A 141 23.61 -9.90 1.28
C GLY A 141 23.23 -11.36 1.52
N ALA A 142 23.44 -11.83 2.76
CA ALA A 142 23.03 -13.17 3.20
C ALA A 142 21.50 -13.32 3.27
N VAL A 143 20.80 -12.24 3.59
CA VAL A 143 19.34 -12.13 3.57
C VAL A 143 18.98 -11.08 2.51
N PRO A 144 18.09 -11.38 1.55
CA PRO A 144 17.68 -10.42 0.56
C PRO A 144 17.01 -9.17 1.17
N VAL A 145 17.28 -8.01 0.59
CA VAL A 145 16.54 -6.79 0.90
C VAL A 145 15.34 -6.70 -0.04
N THR A 146 14.15 -6.60 0.53
CA THR A 146 12.88 -6.49 -0.19
C THR A 146 12.44 -5.04 -0.33
N TYR A 147 11.69 -4.81 -1.39
CA TYR A 147 11.09 -3.54 -1.77
C TYR A 147 9.63 -3.82 -2.16
N SER A 148 8.89 -2.76 -2.44
CA SER A 148 7.56 -2.90 -3.03
C SER A 148 7.56 -3.74 -4.31
N ILE A 149 6.45 -4.44 -4.51
CA ILE A 149 6.18 -5.23 -5.71
C ILE A 149 6.06 -4.28 -6.90
N GLN A 150 6.85 -4.54 -7.94
CA GLN A 150 6.84 -3.75 -9.18
C GLN A 150 6.90 -4.65 -10.41
N PRO A 151 6.21 -4.29 -11.51
CA PRO A 151 6.39 -4.96 -12.79
C PRO A 151 7.86 -4.92 -13.22
N ARG A 152 8.36 -6.02 -13.81
CA ARG A 152 9.71 -6.12 -14.37
C ARG A 152 9.67 -6.62 -15.79
N MET A 153 10.62 -6.17 -16.60
CA MET A 153 10.83 -6.67 -17.95
C MET A 153 12.31 -7.04 -18.11
N PHE A 154 12.56 -8.22 -18.69
CA PHE A 154 13.89 -8.74 -18.93
C PHE A 154 14.04 -9.07 -20.42
N LEU A 155 15.16 -8.65 -21.02
CA LEU A 155 15.49 -9.06 -22.38
C LEU A 155 16.13 -10.45 -22.34
N LEU A 156 15.70 -11.34 -23.23
CA LEU A 156 16.30 -12.67 -23.33
C LEU A 156 17.55 -12.62 -24.22
N PRO A 157 18.59 -13.42 -23.91
CA PRO A 157 19.77 -13.49 -24.74
C PRO A 157 19.46 -14.16 -26.09
N ASP A 158 20.19 -13.77 -27.15
CA ASP A 158 20.01 -14.33 -28.49
C ASP A 158 20.32 -15.83 -28.57
N SER A 159 21.00 -16.41 -27.57
CA SER A 159 21.22 -17.87 -27.48
C SER A 159 19.92 -18.65 -27.49
N VAL A 160 18.87 -18.13 -26.85
CA VAL A 160 17.53 -18.74 -26.79
C VAL A 160 16.94 -19.00 -28.19
N LYS A 161 17.28 -18.15 -29.17
CA LYS A 161 16.80 -18.31 -30.56
C LYS A 161 17.37 -19.55 -31.23
N LYS A 162 18.60 -19.94 -30.87
CA LYS A 162 19.32 -21.06 -31.50
C LYS A 162 18.79 -22.41 -31.03
N ASP A 163 18.54 -22.50 -29.73
CA ASP A 163 18.18 -23.76 -29.08
C ASP A 163 16.68 -24.09 -29.19
N LYS A 164 15.87 -23.12 -29.65
CA LYS A 164 14.40 -23.22 -29.85
C LYS A 164 13.62 -23.63 -28.59
N GLN A 165 14.31 -23.75 -27.46
CA GLN A 165 13.79 -23.98 -26.13
C GLN A 165 14.57 -23.09 -25.17
N VAL A 166 13.92 -22.76 -24.07
CA VAL A 166 14.53 -21.99 -22.99
C VAL A 166 14.12 -22.58 -21.64
N THR A 167 15.08 -22.74 -20.75
CA THR A 167 14.79 -23.05 -19.34
C THR A 167 14.73 -21.75 -18.56
N ILE A 168 13.56 -21.50 -17.98
CA ILE A 168 13.29 -20.34 -17.13
C ILE A 168 13.22 -20.84 -15.70
N ALA A 169 14.00 -20.23 -14.80
CA ALA A 169 13.93 -20.53 -13.38
C ALA A 169 13.81 -19.24 -12.55
N PHE A 170 12.89 -19.24 -11.59
CA PHE A 170 12.76 -18.20 -10.58
C PHE A 170 13.22 -18.75 -9.23
N ARG A 171 14.18 -18.07 -8.62
CA ARG A 171 14.56 -18.26 -7.22
C ARG A 171 13.83 -17.18 -6.41
N VAL A 172 12.75 -17.56 -5.75
CA VAL A 172 11.91 -16.67 -4.94
C VAL A 172 12.38 -16.75 -3.50
N TRP A 173 12.37 -15.61 -2.80
CA TRP A 173 12.61 -15.53 -1.37
C TRP A 173 11.42 -14.83 -0.70
N MET A 174 10.97 -15.37 0.42
CA MET A 174 9.97 -14.75 1.29
C MET A 174 10.52 -14.65 2.71
N SER A 175 10.35 -13.50 3.34
CA SER A 175 10.69 -13.27 4.74
C SER A 175 9.77 -14.06 5.67
N ALA A 176 10.30 -14.48 6.82
CA ALA A 176 9.47 -15.02 7.91
C ALA A 176 8.46 -13.97 8.41
N ALA A 177 8.82 -12.69 8.33
CA ALA A 177 7.95 -11.58 8.67
C ALA A 177 6.69 -11.46 7.79
N THR A 178 6.75 -12.02 6.58
CA THR A 178 5.64 -11.97 5.63
C THR A 178 4.53 -12.93 6.05
N LEU A 179 4.84 -14.07 6.69
CA LEU A 179 3.87 -15.10 7.11
C LEU A 179 2.69 -14.57 7.94
N THR A 180 2.88 -13.46 8.68
CA THR A 180 1.83 -12.88 9.52
C THR A 180 0.89 -11.93 8.75
N GLN A 181 1.13 -11.68 7.47
CA GLN A 181 0.38 -10.70 6.67
C GLN A 181 -0.90 -11.25 6.02
N GLY A 182 -1.04 -12.58 5.92
CA GLY A 182 -2.17 -13.22 5.23
C GLY A 182 -2.07 -14.75 5.22
N ALA A 183 -3.14 -15.42 4.81
CA ALA A 183 -3.17 -16.88 4.65
C ALA A 183 -2.66 -17.35 3.27
N ASP A 184 -2.61 -16.42 2.33
CA ASP A 184 -2.31 -16.64 0.93
C ASP A 184 -1.08 -15.83 0.53
N LEU A 185 0.09 -16.36 0.84
CA LEU A 185 1.39 -15.72 0.71
C LEU A 185 2.42 -16.69 0.12
N GLY A 186 3.52 -16.11 -0.32
CA GLY A 186 4.71 -16.75 -0.81
C GLY A 186 4.61 -17.14 -2.27
N GLY A 187 5.69 -16.85 -3.01
CA GLY A 187 5.84 -17.34 -4.37
C GLY A 187 5.25 -16.40 -5.42
N ILE A 188 4.92 -16.98 -6.57
CA ILE A 188 4.40 -16.26 -7.72
C ILE A 188 2.87 -16.26 -7.67
N HIS A 189 2.28 -15.08 -7.59
CA HIS A 189 0.83 -14.91 -7.60
C HIS A 189 0.28 -14.59 -8.98
N ILE A 190 1.05 -13.97 -9.87
CA ILE A 190 0.63 -13.71 -11.25
C ILE A 190 1.69 -14.28 -12.19
N ALA A 191 1.26 -15.13 -13.11
CA ALA A 191 2.14 -15.78 -14.08
C ALA A 191 2.93 -14.75 -14.92
N PRO A 192 4.22 -15.01 -15.21
CA PRO A 192 4.99 -14.21 -16.15
C PRO A 192 4.53 -14.43 -17.59
N ASP A 193 4.85 -13.47 -18.45
CA ASP A 193 4.55 -13.52 -19.88
C ASP A 193 5.85 -13.52 -20.69
N LEU A 194 5.96 -14.41 -21.68
CA LEU A 194 7.08 -14.50 -22.63
C LEU A 194 6.60 -14.14 -24.03
N GLY A 195 7.38 -13.39 -24.79
CA GLY A 195 6.98 -13.05 -26.15
C GLY A 195 7.96 -12.16 -26.88
N ASP A 196 7.51 -11.60 -28.01
CA ASP A 196 8.28 -10.57 -28.70
C ASP A 196 8.40 -9.31 -27.85
N LYS A 197 9.54 -8.62 -27.97
CA LYS A 197 9.91 -7.46 -27.16
C LYS A 197 8.82 -6.38 -27.15
N ASN A 198 8.23 -6.06 -28.31
CA ASN A 198 7.27 -4.95 -28.39
C ASN A 198 5.94 -5.30 -27.71
N SER A 199 5.51 -6.55 -27.80
CA SER A 199 4.28 -7.00 -27.14
C SER A 199 4.47 -7.10 -25.63
N ILE A 200 5.64 -7.58 -25.19
CA ILE A 200 6.01 -7.62 -23.76
C ILE A 200 6.20 -6.22 -23.18
N GLU A 201 6.79 -5.29 -23.93
CA GLU A 201 6.86 -3.87 -23.54
C GLU A 201 5.45 -3.31 -23.31
N ARG A 202 4.49 -3.56 -24.21
CA ARG A 202 3.10 -3.11 -24.02
C ARG A 202 2.46 -3.73 -22.78
N ARG A 203 2.71 -5.01 -22.52
CA ARG A 203 2.23 -5.72 -21.31
C ARG A 203 2.80 -5.11 -20.04
N TYR A 204 4.10 -4.85 -20.03
CA TYR A 204 4.82 -4.17 -18.95
C TYR A 204 4.28 -2.76 -18.68
N GLN A 205 4.09 -1.95 -19.74
CA GLN A 205 3.52 -0.61 -19.63
C GLN A 205 2.07 -0.65 -19.12
N PHE A 206 1.28 -1.65 -19.51
CA PHE A 206 -0.07 -1.85 -18.97
C PHE A 206 -0.04 -2.14 -17.47
N GLN A 207 0.84 -3.04 -17.01
CA GLN A 207 0.99 -3.37 -15.59
C GLN A 207 1.41 -2.13 -14.77
N TRP A 208 2.36 -1.35 -15.27
CA TRP A 208 2.75 -0.08 -14.64
C TRP A 208 1.61 0.94 -14.61
N ASN A 209 0.84 1.06 -15.70
CA ASN A 209 -0.31 1.95 -15.73
C ASN A 209 -1.37 1.57 -14.68
N GLN A 210 -1.57 0.29 -14.40
CA GLN A 210 -2.46 -0.14 -13.31
C GLN A 210 -1.91 0.26 -11.93
N SER A 211 -0.61 0.05 -11.69
CA SER A 211 0.04 0.51 -10.45
C SER A 211 -0.06 2.03 -10.28
N ILE A 212 0.19 2.81 -11.34
CA ILE A 212 0.04 4.27 -11.31
C ILE A 212 -1.40 4.65 -10.99
N LYS A 213 -2.40 4.01 -11.61
CA LYS A 213 -3.82 4.29 -11.33
C LYS A 213 -4.22 3.99 -9.89
N GLY A 214 -3.79 2.86 -9.32
CA GLY A 214 -4.12 2.50 -7.94
C GLY A 214 -3.52 3.45 -6.90
N TYR A 215 -2.32 3.96 -7.17
CA TYR A 215 -1.57 4.80 -6.24
C TYR A 215 -1.65 6.31 -6.52
N ILE A 216 -2.25 6.77 -7.62
CA ILE A 216 -2.28 8.22 -7.95
C ILE A 216 -2.93 9.07 -6.87
N VAL A 217 -3.94 8.50 -6.21
CA VAL A 217 -4.67 9.14 -5.13
C VAL A 217 -3.75 9.38 -3.92
N GLU A 218 -2.77 8.51 -3.69
CA GLU A 218 -1.78 8.64 -2.63
C GLU A 218 -0.84 9.86 -2.81
N ILE A 219 -0.85 10.51 -3.98
CA ILE A 219 -0.16 11.79 -4.23
C ILE A 219 -1.12 12.97 -4.20
N VAL A 220 -2.31 12.80 -4.80
CA VAL A 220 -3.32 13.88 -4.85
C VAL A 220 -3.83 14.24 -3.45
N GLU A 221 -4.10 13.26 -2.59
CA GLU A 221 -4.57 13.47 -1.22
C GLU A 221 -3.60 14.27 -0.34
N PRO A 222 -2.29 13.92 -0.26
CA PRO A 222 -1.31 14.75 0.43
C PRO A 222 -1.36 16.22 0.04
N VAL A 223 -1.43 16.51 -1.26
CA VAL A 223 -1.49 17.88 -1.77
C VAL A 223 -2.76 18.57 -1.26
N ILE A 224 -3.91 17.88 -1.30
CA ILE A 224 -5.17 18.40 -0.76
C ILE A 224 -5.08 18.67 0.75
N PHE A 225 -4.49 17.77 1.54
CA PHE A 225 -4.32 17.97 2.98
C PHE A 225 -3.39 19.14 3.30
N LEU A 226 -2.31 19.31 2.54
CA LEU A 226 -1.40 20.45 2.70
C LEU A 226 -2.10 21.77 2.36
N LEU A 227 -2.93 21.80 1.31
CA LEU A 227 -3.74 22.98 0.98
C LEU A 227 -4.79 23.29 2.04
N LEU A 228 -5.41 22.26 2.63
CA LEU A 228 -6.33 22.42 3.74
C LEU A 228 -5.59 22.96 4.98
N ALA A 229 -4.38 22.45 5.27
CA ALA A 229 -3.53 22.93 6.35
C ALA A 229 -3.11 24.40 6.15
N ILE A 230 -2.71 24.79 4.94
CA ILE A 230 -2.41 26.18 4.57
C ILE A 230 -3.66 27.06 4.75
N SER A 231 -4.84 26.57 4.32
CA SER A 231 -6.11 27.28 4.50
C SER A 231 -6.40 27.55 5.97
N ILE A 232 -6.15 26.58 6.85
CA ILE A 232 -6.28 26.74 8.31
C ILE A 232 -5.33 27.83 8.83
N VAL A 233 -4.06 27.81 8.42
CA VAL A 233 -3.08 28.83 8.84
C VAL A 233 -3.53 30.23 8.40
N VAL A 234 -3.98 30.38 7.15
CA VAL A 234 -4.42 31.68 6.61
C VAL A 234 -5.68 32.20 7.30
N LEU A 235 -6.69 31.35 7.47
CA LEU A 235 -7.97 31.73 8.07
C LEU A 235 -7.83 32.10 9.55
N PHE A 236 -6.95 31.41 10.29
CA PHE A 236 -6.84 31.56 11.74
C PHE A 236 -5.54 32.23 12.20
N ARG A 237 -4.80 32.91 11.31
CA ARG A 237 -3.51 33.56 11.62
C ARG A 237 -3.57 34.54 12.80
N ASN A 238 -4.72 35.21 12.96
CA ASN A 238 -4.93 36.27 13.97
C ASN A 238 -5.65 35.75 15.23
N MET A 239 -5.96 34.46 15.32
CA MET A 239 -6.60 33.90 16.51
C MET A 239 -5.61 33.80 17.68
N GLN A 240 -6.13 33.93 18.91
CA GLN A 240 -5.31 33.75 20.10
C GLN A 240 -4.64 32.35 20.13
N PRO A 241 -3.40 32.24 20.64
CA PRO A 241 -2.62 31.00 20.64
C PRO A 241 -3.36 29.80 21.25
N ARG A 242 -4.17 30.05 22.28
CA ARG A 242 -4.95 29.03 22.99
C ARG A 242 -6.08 28.40 22.16
N ARG A 243 -6.56 29.12 21.15
CA ARG A 243 -7.58 28.68 20.18
C ARG A 243 -6.99 28.37 18.80
N SER A 244 -5.68 28.43 18.67
CA SER A 244 -4.99 28.28 17.40
C SER A 244 -5.05 26.81 16.94
N PRO A 245 -5.52 26.53 15.72
CA PRO A 245 -5.69 25.16 15.19
C PRO A 245 -4.36 24.50 14.77
N LYS A 246 -3.26 24.75 15.49
CA LYS A 246 -1.91 24.24 15.18
C LYS A 246 -1.88 22.72 15.09
N TRP A 247 -2.57 22.04 16.00
CA TRP A 247 -2.63 20.58 16.00
C TRP A 247 -3.39 20.00 14.80
N PHE A 248 -4.35 20.72 14.20
CA PHE A 248 -4.93 20.31 12.92
C PHE A 248 -3.93 20.40 11.78
N VAL A 249 -3.14 21.48 11.75
CA VAL A 249 -2.08 21.64 10.74
C VAL A 249 -1.08 20.48 10.86
N VAL A 250 -0.62 20.19 12.09
CA VAL A 250 0.27 19.05 12.35
C VAL A 250 -0.37 17.73 11.93
N ALA A 251 -1.63 17.48 12.30
CA ALA A 251 -2.33 16.24 11.96
C ALA A 251 -2.52 16.07 10.44
N LEU A 252 -2.85 17.14 9.71
CA LEU A 252 -2.98 17.13 8.25
C LEU A 252 -1.66 16.94 7.54
N VAL A 253 -0.58 17.55 8.03
CA VAL A 253 0.77 17.36 7.48
C VAL A 253 1.25 15.93 7.71
N LEU A 254 1.07 15.38 8.92
CA LEU A 254 1.40 13.99 9.19
C LEU A 254 0.58 13.02 8.33
N LEU A 255 -0.71 13.31 8.14
CA LEU A 255 -1.58 12.55 7.23
C LEU A 255 -1.08 12.62 5.79
N ALA A 256 -0.69 13.82 5.31
CA ALA A 256 -0.08 13.97 4.00
C ALA A 256 1.21 13.15 3.86
N LEU A 257 2.06 13.12 4.89
CA LEU A 257 3.31 12.35 4.88
C LEU A 257 3.05 10.84 4.81
N VAL A 258 2.08 10.30 5.55
CA VAL A 258 1.73 8.87 5.46
C VAL A 258 1.30 8.48 4.05
N ARG A 259 0.40 9.26 3.45
CA ARG A 259 -0.14 8.95 2.11
C ARG A 259 0.93 9.12 1.04
N ALA A 260 1.72 10.19 1.12
CA ALA A 260 2.84 10.41 0.21
C ALA A 260 3.90 9.29 0.32
N ASN A 261 4.22 8.84 1.54
CA ASN A 261 5.18 7.75 1.74
C ASN A 261 4.71 6.45 1.09
N GLN A 262 3.39 6.19 1.08
CA GLN A 262 2.84 5.01 0.41
C GLN A 262 3.12 5.04 -1.10
N ALA A 263 2.83 6.14 -1.80
CA ALA A 263 3.19 6.27 -3.22
C ALA A 263 4.71 6.19 -3.44
N ILE A 264 5.50 6.81 -2.55
CA ILE A 264 6.96 6.76 -2.61
C ILE A 264 7.43 5.31 -2.58
N TYR A 265 6.98 4.55 -1.59
CA TYR A 265 7.34 3.15 -1.41
C TYR A 265 6.96 2.29 -2.62
N PHE A 266 5.73 2.41 -3.13
CA PHE A 266 5.24 1.54 -4.21
C PHE A 266 5.80 1.87 -5.60
N TRP A 267 6.07 3.14 -5.89
CA TRP A 267 6.60 3.53 -7.20
C TRP A 267 8.12 3.65 -7.23
N TRP A 268 8.75 4.01 -6.12
CA TRP A 268 10.18 4.21 -6.03
C TRP A 268 10.82 3.20 -5.08
N GLN A 269 11.73 2.38 -5.60
CA GLN A 269 12.50 1.39 -4.83
C GLN A 269 13.64 2.03 -4.01
N ILE A 270 13.39 3.21 -3.45
CA ILE A 270 14.34 3.96 -2.62
C ILE A 270 14.25 3.50 -1.16
N GLU A 271 13.07 3.06 -0.74
CA GLU A 271 12.77 2.59 0.62
C GLU A 271 12.56 1.07 0.61
N SER A 272 13.33 0.34 1.42
CA SER A 272 13.12 -1.09 1.66
C SER A 272 11.88 -1.34 2.53
N THR A 273 11.35 -2.56 2.51
CA THR A 273 10.19 -2.95 3.33
C THR A 273 10.39 -2.65 4.82
N HIS A 274 11.58 -2.94 5.36
CA HIS A 274 11.89 -2.64 6.76
C HIS A 274 11.94 -1.13 7.05
N GLN A 275 12.48 -0.33 6.12
CA GLN A 275 12.49 1.13 6.29
C GLN A 275 11.06 1.69 6.25
N TYR A 276 10.22 1.19 5.35
CA TYR A 276 8.81 1.54 5.27
C TYR A 276 8.06 1.23 6.57
N ASP A 277 8.31 0.08 7.19
CA ASP A 277 7.76 -0.27 8.50
C ASP A 277 8.19 0.74 9.58
N ILE A 278 9.46 1.13 9.61
CA ILE A 278 9.94 2.13 10.58
C ILE A 278 9.30 3.49 10.34
N VAL A 279 9.33 3.99 9.11
CA VAL A 279 8.82 5.32 8.78
C VAL A 279 7.30 5.38 8.98
N THR A 280 6.58 4.44 8.37
CA THR A 280 5.12 4.48 8.32
C THR A 280 4.49 3.88 9.56
N THR A 281 4.83 2.63 9.88
CA THR A 281 4.17 1.84 10.94
C THR A 281 4.60 2.28 12.33
N VAL A 282 5.90 2.48 12.56
CA VAL A 282 6.45 2.83 13.88
C VAL A 282 6.35 4.32 14.19
N LEU A 283 6.57 5.20 13.21
CA LEU A 283 6.63 6.65 13.46
C LEU A 283 5.36 7.37 13.04
N LEU A 284 5.04 7.40 11.74
CA LEU A 284 4.01 8.29 11.24
C LEU A 284 2.60 7.91 11.70
N ARG A 285 2.22 6.62 11.70
CA ARG A 285 0.89 6.16 12.15
C ARG A 285 0.60 6.54 13.61
N PRO A 286 1.48 6.28 14.60
CA PRO A 286 1.28 6.74 15.97
C PRO A 286 1.19 8.27 16.11
N LEU A 287 2.08 9.01 15.44
CA LEU A 287 2.11 10.47 15.49
C LEU A 287 0.81 11.08 14.95
N ILE A 288 0.27 10.51 13.86
CA ILE A 288 -1.03 10.87 13.31
C ILE A 288 -2.15 10.76 14.35
N LEU A 289 -2.25 9.63 15.07
CA LEU A 289 -3.31 9.41 16.05
C LEU A 289 -3.21 10.42 17.20
N GLY A 290 -2.00 10.61 17.74
CA GLY A 290 -1.74 11.60 18.78
C GLY A 290 -2.11 13.01 18.34
N ALA A 291 -1.69 13.41 17.13
CA ALA A 291 -1.96 14.74 16.58
C ALA A 291 -3.47 14.98 16.35
N TRP A 292 -4.22 14.00 15.83
CA TRP A 292 -5.66 14.13 15.65
C TRP A 292 -6.42 14.24 16.96
N LEU A 293 -6.09 13.43 17.97
CA LEU A 293 -6.73 13.57 19.28
C LEU A 293 -6.41 14.93 19.93
N ARG A 294 -5.16 15.41 19.81
CA ARG A 294 -4.76 16.76 20.22
C ARG A 294 -5.54 17.84 19.47
N ALA A 295 -5.74 17.66 18.17
CA ALA A 295 -6.50 18.56 17.32
C ALA A 295 -7.96 18.68 17.78
N TRP A 296 -8.65 17.57 17.98
CA TRP A 296 -10.03 17.56 18.45
C TRP A 296 -10.18 18.05 19.90
N TYR A 297 -9.25 17.69 20.78
CA TYR A 297 -9.20 18.23 22.14
C TYR A 297 -9.13 19.77 22.14
N ALA A 298 -8.25 20.33 21.31
CA ALA A 298 -8.09 21.77 21.17
C ALA A 298 -9.30 22.42 20.46
N TRP A 299 -9.89 21.74 19.47
CA TRP A 299 -11.06 22.22 18.71
C TRP A 299 -12.24 22.57 19.63
N PHE A 300 -12.54 21.65 20.55
CA PHE A 300 -13.63 21.78 21.51
C PHE A 300 -13.25 22.64 22.73
N ASP A 301 -11.99 23.11 22.81
CA ASP A 301 -11.48 23.93 23.91
C ASP A 301 -11.78 23.27 25.28
N LEU A 302 -11.43 21.98 25.38
CA LEU A 302 -11.61 21.20 26.60
C LEU A 302 -10.58 21.67 27.65
N GLN A 303 -11.01 21.79 28.91
CA GLN A 303 -10.17 22.29 30.02
C GLN A 303 -9.60 21.16 30.91
N ILE A 304 -9.56 19.93 30.39
CA ILE A 304 -9.17 18.73 31.14
C ILE A 304 -7.66 18.55 31.09
N LYS A 305 -6.96 19.07 32.11
CA LYS A 305 -5.49 19.16 32.13
C LYS A 305 -4.74 17.84 31.97
N TRP A 306 -5.32 16.72 32.38
CA TRP A 306 -4.65 15.40 32.28
C TRP A 306 -4.69 14.80 30.88
N MET A 307 -5.73 15.11 30.10
CA MET A 307 -6.04 14.42 28.84
C MET A 307 -4.95 14.59 27.77
N PRO A 308 -4.39 15.78 27.54
CA PRO A 308 -3.31 15.94 26.58
C PRO A 308 -2.05 15.14 26.97
N ARG A 309 -1.72 15.06 28.26
CA ARG A 309 -0.57 14.28 28.73
C ARG A 309 -0.77 12.78 28.53
N VAL A 310 -2.01 12.31 28.69
CA VAL A 310 -2.35 10.91 28.42
C VAL A 310 -2.25 10.61 26.92
N ILE A 311 -2.73 11.50 26.05
CA ILE A 311 -2.57 11.34 24.59
C ILE A 311 -1.09 11.19 24.23
N ASP A 312 -0.22 12.08 24.71
CA ASP A 312 1.22 12.03 24.37
C ASP A 312 1.88 10.74 24.88
N ARG A 313 1.56 10.33 26.10
CA ARG A 313 2.10 9.09 26.69
C ARG A 313 1.64 7.87 25.90
N LEU A 314 0.36 7.79 25.52
CA LEU A 314 -0.16 6.71 24.68
C LEU A 314 0.50 6.71 23.31
N THR A 315 0.78 7.87 22.72
CA THR A 315 1.52 7.95 21.45
C THR A 315 2.93 7.37 21.59
N ILE A 316 3.66 7.70 22.65
CA ILE A 316 5.00 7.14 22.90
C ILE A 316 4.94 5.63 23.13
N VAL A 317 3.99 5.16 23.95
CA VAL A 317 3.77 3.72 24.18
C VAL A 317 3.46 3.02 22.87
N TYR A 318 2.63 3.61 22.03
CA TYR A 318 2.25 3.04 20.74
C TYR A 318 3.44 2.98 19.77
N ILE A 319 4.31 3.99 19.72
CA ILE A 319 5.57 3.95 18.95
C ILE A 319 6.45 2.78 19.42
N GLY A 320 6.66 2.66 20.74
CA GLY A 320 7.47 1.58 21.30
C GLY A 320 6.88 0.19 21.04
N ALA A 321 5.56 0.05 21.19
CA ALA A 321 4.84 -1.19 20.92
C ALA A 321 4.89 -1.57 19.43
N GLN A 322 4.73 -0.60 18.52
CA GLN A 322 4.88 -0.86 17.08
C GLN A 322 6.29 -1.33 16.74
N LEU A 323 7.33 -0.65 17.24
CA LEU A 323 8.73 -1.03 16.98
C LEU A 323 9.04 -2.45 17.46
N LEU A 324 8.67 -2.77 18.70
CA LEU A 324 8.95 -4.06 19.32
C LEU A 324 8.00 -5.16 18.83
N GLY A 325 6.89 -4.79 18.19
CA GLY A 325 5.93 -5.69 17.57
C GLY A 325 6.22 -6.00 16.10
N LEU A 326 7.28 -5.43 15.52
CA LEU A 326 7.66 -5.73 14.14
C LEU A 326 8.11 -7.20 14.02
N PRO A 327 7.60 -7.94 13.02
CA PRO A 327 7.81 -9.39 12.92
C PRO A 327 9.24 -9.77 12.48
N TRP A 328 10.06 -8.81 12.05
CA TRP A 328 11.48 -8.99 11.74
C TRP A 328 12.41 -8.62 12.91
N MET A 329 11.87 -8.26 14.08
CA MET A 329 12.68 -8.10 15.29
C MET A 329 13.28 -9.44 15.75
N PRO A 330 14.41 -9.43 16.50
CA PRO A 330 15.03 -10.65 16.97
C PRO A 330 14.05 -11.53 17.77
N ASP A 331 14.11 -12.85 17.57
CA ASP A 331 13.23 -13.84 18.21
C ASP A 331 13.22 -13.79 19.76
N THR A 332 14.21 -13.14 20.37
CA THR A 332 14.25 -12.85 21.82
C THR A 332 13.14 -11.89 22.28
N ILE A 333 12.54 -11.14 21.36
CA ILE A 333 11.47 -10.18 21.62
C ILE A 333 10.14 -10.86 21.28
N ASP A 334 9.23 -10.89 22.25
CA ASP A 334 7.87 -11.39 22.06
C ASP A 334 7.05 -10.37 21.24
N HIS A 335 7.18 -10.45 19.92
CA HIS A 335 6.48 -9.56 19.00
C HIS A 335 4.95 -9.67 19.14
N VAL A 336 4.40 -10.84 19.47
CA VAL A 336 2.96 -11.05 19.68
C VAL A 336 2.47 -10.26 20.89
N LEU A 337 3.22 -10.26 22.00
CA LEU A 337 2.92 -9.43 23.16
C LEU A 337 2.89 -7.94 22.79
N PHE A 338 3.88 -7.46 22.04
CA PHE A 338 3.95 -6.05 21.65
C PHE A 338 2.86 -5.65 20.64
N GLN A 339 2.48 -6.55 19.71
CA GLN A 339 1.32 -6.36 18.84
C GLN A 339 0.03 -6.25 19.67
N ASN A 340 -0.18 -7.11 20.66
CA ASN A 340 -1.33 -7.01 21.57
C ASN A 340 -1.34 -5.69 22.37
N ILE A 341 -0.17 -5.20 22.81
CA ILE A 341 -0.05 -3.89 23.47
C ILE A 341 -0.38 -2.77 22.48
N ALA A 342 0.07 -2.87 21.23
CA ALA A 342 -0.23 -1.91 20.18
C ALA A 342 -1.75 -1.84 19.94
N ASP A 343 -2.42 -2.98 19.79
CA ASP A 343 -3.87 -3.08 19.61
C ASP A 343 -4.65 -2.51 20.81
N ALA A 344 -4.27 -2.90 22.04
CA ALA A 344 -4.85 -2.34 23.25
C ALA A 344 -4.70 -0.81 23.32
N THR A 345 -3.56 -0.29 22.89
CA THR A 345 -3.30 1.15 22.83
C THR A 345 -4.19 1.84 21.78
N ARG A 346 -4.47 1.19 20.65
CA ARG A 346 -5.43 1.70 19.65
C ARG A 346 -6.85 1.78 20.20
N PHE A 347 -7.32 0.76 20.93
CA PHE A 347 -8.62 0.82 21.60
C PHE A 347 -8.67 1.95 22.66
N ALA A 348 -7.56 2.21 23.37
CA ALA A 348 -7.48 3.35 24.27
C ALA A 348 -7.60 4.70 23.53
N PHE A 349 -7.00 4.83 22.33
CA PHE A 349 -7.20 6.00 21.47
C PHE A 349 -8.66 6.18 21.05
N VAL A 350 -9.34 5.10 20.66
CA VAL A 350 -10.78 5.13 20.33
C VAL A 350 -11.61 5.62 21.53
N ALA A 351 -11.38 5.04 22.72
CA ALA A 351 -12.09 5.44 23.93
C ALA A 351 -11.87 6.92 24.29
N LEU A 352 -10.63 7.41 24.17
CA LEU A 352 -10.31 8.82 24.38
C LEU A 352 -10.96 9.73 23.34
N LEU A 353 -10.97 9.32 22.06
CA LEU A 353 -11.64 10.09 21.01
C LEU A 353 -13.14 10.20 21.29
N LEU A 354 -13.80 9.09 21.64
CA LEU A 354 -15.21 9.09 22.02
C LEU A 354 -15.47 10.00 23.21
N LEU A 355 -14.59 9.99 24.22
CA LEU A 355 -14.68 10.88 25.38
C LEU A 355 -14.52 12.37 24.99
N ILE A 356 -13.57 12.68 24.11
CA ILE A 356 -13.36 14.04 23.56
C ILE A 356 -14.61 14.51 22.82
N VAL A 357 -15.15 13.68 21.93
CA VAL A 357 -16.36 13.98 21.14
C VAL A 357 -17.57 14.18 22.05
N TRP A 358 -17.80 13.27 22.99
CA TRP A 358 -18.92 13.35 23.92
C TRP A 358 -18.89 14.63 24.75
N LYS A 359 -17.73 14.99 25.32
CA LYS A 359 -17.58 16.23 26.07
C LYS A 359 -17.69 17.47 25.17
N GLY A 360 -17.13 17.41 23.96
CA GLY A 360 -17.20 18.48 22.97
C GLY A 360 -18.64 18.80 22.56
N MET A 361 -19.41 17.77 22.20
CA MET A 361 -20.81 17.87 21.78
C MET A 361 -21.74 18.35 22.91
N ARG A 362 -21.40 18.05 24.18
CA ARG A 362 -22.11 18.62 25.34
C ARG A 362 -21.88 20.13 25.51
N LYS A 363 -20.72 20.64 25.11
CA LYS A 363 -20.38 22.08 25.18
C LYS A 363 -20.99 22.85 24.00
N LYS A 364 -20.89 22.32 22.78
CA LYS A 364 -21.41 22.97 21.57
C LYS A 364 -21.87 21.90 20.57
N LYS A 365 -23.13 21.98 20.13
CA LYS A 365 -23.69 21.04 19.14
C LYS A 365 -23.21 21.43 17.74
N GLU A 366 -22.17 20.78 17.26
CA GLU A 366 -21.60 21.00 15.91
C GLU A 366 -21.71 19.72 15.06
N TRP A 367 -22.87 19.48 14.46
CA TRP A 367 -23.14 18.23 13.72
C TRP A 367 -22.23 18.02 12.50
N LEU A 368 -21.88 19.09 11.78
CA LEU A 368 -20.93 19.00 10.66
C LEU A 368 -19.51 18.65 11.14
N THR A 369 -19.09 19.19 12.28
CA THR A 369 -17.84 18.79 12.93
C THR A 369 -17.87 17.32 13.31
N LEU A 370 -18.99 16.82 13.86
CA LEU A 370 -19.14 15.40 14.19
C LEU A 370 -19.02 14.51 12.95
N LEU A 371 -19.60 14.91 11.82
CA LEU A 371 -19.46 14.21 10.54
C LEU A 371 -17.99 14.19 10.06
N ALA A 372 -17.28 15.32 10.18
CA ALA A 372 -15.85 15.39 9.86
C ALA A 372 -15.02 14.45 10.75
N ILE A 373 -15.31 14.42 12.06
CA ILE A 373 -14.67 13.50 13.01
C ILE A 373 -14.92 12.06 12.60
N LEU A 374 -16.16 11.70 12.27
CA LEU A 374 -16.52 10.34 11.86
C LEU A 374 -15.74 9.92 10.60
N LEU A 375 -15.73 10.77 9.56
CA LEU A 375 -15.06 10.49 8.30
C LEU A 375 -13.55 10.28 8.48
N VAL A 376 -12.86 11.17 9.18
CA VAL A 376 -11.43 10.99 9.44
C VAL A 376 -11.16 9.77 10.32
N SER A 377 -12.04 9.48 11.28
CA SER A 377 -11.90 8.32 12.18
C SER A 377 -12.01 7.00 11.44
N ILE A 378 -12.87 6.88 10.42
CA ILE A 378 -12.95 5.68 9.58
C ILE A 378 -11.60 5.40 8.89
N GLY A 379 -10.88 6.45 8.50
CA GLY A 379 -9.53 6.32 7.96
C GLY A 379 -8.47 5.97 9.02
N LEU A 380 -8.47 6.68 10.15
CA LEU A 380 -7.49 6.50 11.24
C LEU A 380 -7.59 5.13 11.94
N PHE A 381 -8.81 4.62 12.06
CA PHE A 381 -9.14 3.36 12.73
C PHE A 381 -9.56 2.29 11.72
N SER A 382 -8.94 2.28 10.54
CA SER A 382 -9.31 1.38 9.45
C SER A 382 -9.20 -0.10 9.82
N GLN A 383 -8.26 -0.48 10.68
CA GLN A 383 -8.12 -1.86 11.19
C GLN A 383 -9.34 -2.28 12.01
N GLU A 384 -9.78 -1.44 12.94
CA GLU A 384 -10.96 -1.68 13.78
C GLU A 384 -12.24 -1.77 12.94
N PHE A 385 -12.36 -0.93 11.91
CA PHE A 385 -13.48 -1.03 10.97
C PHE A 385 -13.43 -2.29 10.09
N ALA A 386 -12.24 -2.80 9.78
CA ALA A 386 -12.11 -4.07 9.05
C ALA A 386 -12.60 -5.26 9.87
N LEU A 387 -12.37 -5.27 11.19
CA LEU A 387 -12.87 -6.29 12.12
C LEU A 387 -14.40 -6.35 12.20
N LEU A 388 -15.09 -5.24 11.89
CA LEU A 388 -16.54 -5.21 11.87
C LEU A 388 -17.15 -5.86 10.62
N HIS A 389 -16.34 -6.12 9.57
CA HIS A 389 -16.78 -6.67 8.29
C HIS A 389 -17.95 -5.91 7.61
N LEU A 390 -18.17 -4.64 7.99
CA LEU A 390 -19.31 -3.84 7.48
C LEU A 390 -19.03 -3.19 6.12
N ILE A 391 -17.77 -2.83 5.86
CA ILE A 391 -17.37 -2.06 4.68
C ILE A 391 -16.07 -2.68 4.13
N PRO A 392 -16.01 -3.06 2.84
CA PRO A 392 -14.79 -3.51 2.18
C PRO A 392 -13.60 -2.58 2.45
N GLY A 393 -12.39 -3.16 2.54
CA GLY A 393 -11.16 -2.39 2.69
C GLY A 393 -10.76 -1.66 1.41
N ILE A 394 -10.94 -2.33 0.27
CA ILE A 394 -10.63 -1.84 -1.07
C ILE A 394 -11.79 -2.20 -1.99
N TYR A 395 -12.14 -1.27 -2.86
CA TYR A 395 -13.13 -1.42 -3.93
C TYR A 395 -12.41 -1.44 -5.27
N PHE A 396 -12.97 -2.09 -6.27
CA PHE A 396 -12.38 -2.18 -7.61
C PHE A 396 -13.27 -1.56 -8.69
N PRO A 397 -13.64 -0.27 -8.59
CA PRO A 397 -14.40 0.40 -9.65
C PRO A 397 -13.61 0.32 -10.96
N TYR A 398 -14.23 -0.24 -12.00
CA TYR A 398 -13.62 -0.41 -13.32
C TYR A 398 -12.28 -1.17 -13.32
N GLY A 399 -12.09 -2.06 -12.33
CA GLY A 399 -10.89 -2.90 -12.21
C GLY A 399 -9.66 -2.20 -11.62
N VAL A 400 -9.81 -1.00 -11.01
CA VAL A 400 -8.73 -0.31 -10.31
C VAL A 400 -9.02 -0.32 -8.81
N GLY A 401 -8.04 -0.74 -8.01
CA GLY A 401 -8.16 -0.72 -6.55
C GLY A 401 -8.22 0.70 -5.97
N VAL A 402 -9.27 0.97 -5.18
CA VAL A 402 -9.48 2.23 -4.47
C VAL A 402 -9.85 1.91 -3.02
N SER A 403 -9.02 2.34 -2.08
CA SER A 403 -9.20 2.00 -0.66
C SER A 403 -10.35 2.77 -0.02
N ARG A 404 -10.96 2.18 1.00
CA ARG A 404 -11.94 2.87 1.87
C ARG A 404 -11.37 4.16 2.44
N THR A 405 -10.09 4.16 2.80
CA THR A 405 -9.44 5.35 3.37
C THR A 405 -9.41 6.51 2.37
N GLN A 406 -9.22 6.23 1.08
CA GLN A 406 -9.25 7.25 0.02
C GLN A 406 -10.63 7.94 -0.05
N TYR A 407 -11.71 7.14 -0.05
CA TYR A 407 -13.06 7.70 -0.11
C TYR A 407 -13.43 8.55 1.12
N VAL A 408 -13.16 8.05 2.32
CA VAL A 408 -13.55 8.77 3.54
C VAL A 408 -12.70 10.02 3.76
N TYR A 409 -11.44 10.03 3.33
CA TYR A 409 -10.61 11.22 3.39
C TYR A 409 -11.02 12.28 2.36
N ALA A 410 -11.38 11.90 1.13
CA ALA A 410 -11.98 12.84 0.18
C ALA A 410 -13.24 13.49 0.75
N GLY A 411 -14.13 12.69 1.35
CA GLY A 411 -15.32 13.19 2.05
C GLY A 411 -14.97 14.10 3.23
N PHE A 412 -13.99 13.71 4.05
CA PHE A 412 -13.52 14.49 5.19
C PHE A 412 -13.05 15.88 4.77
N VAL A 413 -12.23 16.00 3.72
CA VAL A 413 -11.72 17.30 3.23
C VAL A 413 -12.87 18.22 2.87
N LEU A 414 -13.87 17.73 2.12
CA LEU A 414 -15.03 18.53 1.72
C LEU A 414 -15.81 19.06 2.93
N VAL A 415 -16.15 18.16 3.87
CA VAL A 415 -16.89 18.53 5.08
C VAL A 415 -16.07 19.49 5.95
N MET A 416 -14.79 19.19 6.16
CA MET A 416 -13.91 20.01 6.99
C MET A 416 -13.71 21.40 6.38
N TYR A 417 -13.59 21.51 5.06
CA TYR A 417 -13.48 22.80 4.38
C TYR A 417 -14.73 23.68 4.64
N VAL A 418 -15.93 23.11 4.58
CA VAL A 418 -17.18 23.81 4.93
C VAL A 418 -17.17 24.24 6.40
N VAL A 419 -16.78 23.36 7.31
CA VAL A 419 -16.68 23.64 8.76
C VAL A 419 -15.72 24.81 9.02
N LEU A 420 -14.58 24.86 8.34
CA LEU A 420 -13.60 25.94 8.50
C LEU A 420 -14.13 27.29 8.02
N ILE A 421 -14.87 27.33 6.90
CA ILE A 421 -15.50 28.55 6.41
C ILE A 421 -16.55 29.06 7.39
N GLN A 422 -17.42 28.17 7.89
CA GLN A 422 -18.46 28.53 8.87
C GLN A 422 -17.83 29.10 10.14
N LYS A 423 -16.81 28.42 10.67
CA LYS A 423 -16.12 28.86 11.89
C LYS A 423 -15.37 30.18 11.71
N ASN A 424 -14.77 30.41 10.54
CA ASN A 424 -14.13 31.70 10.26
C ASN A 424 -15.16 32.84 10.29
N ARG A 425 -16.34 32.65 9.68
CA ARG A 425 -17.43 33.64 9.71
C ARG A 425 -17.92 33.94 11.12
N GLU A 426 -18.08 32.92 11.97
CA GLU A 426 -18.45 33.10 13.38
C GLU A 426 -17.38 33.87 14.19
N SER A 427 -16.12 33.79 13.79
CA SER A 427 -15.00 34.37 14.52
C SER A 427 -14.63 35.80 14.11
N GLN A 428 -15.16 36.30 12.99
CA GLN A 428 -14.97 37.70 12.59
C GLN A 428 -15.95 38.58 13.36
N PRO A 429 -15.51 39.70 13.98
CA PRO A 429 -16.43 40.64 14.59
C PRO A 429 -17.36 41.16 13.49
N VAL A 430 -18.68 41.17 13.77
CA VAL A 430 -19.67 41.84 12.92
C VAL A 430 -19.17 43.26 12.73
N ALA A 431 -18.80 43.63 11.50
CA ALA A 431 -18.54 45.02 11.18
C ALA A 431 -19.83 45.76 11.49
N VAL A 432 -19.81 46.57 12.56
CA VAL A 432 -20.85 47.56 12.80
C VAL A 432 -20.81 48.47 11.59
N ALA A 433 -21.78 48.30 10.69
CA ALA A 433 -22.01 49.24 9.61
C ALA A 433 -22.33 50.59 10.28
N ALA A 434 -21.40 51.52 10.16
CA ALA A 434 -21.61 52.92 10.47
C ALA A 434 -22.17 53.62 9.24
#